data_AF-A0A0K0Y031-F1
#
_entry.id   AF-A0A0K0Y031-F1
#
_cell.length_a   1.000
_cell.length_b   1.000
_cell.length_c   1.000
_cell.angle_alpha   90.00
_cell.angle_beta   90.00
_cell.angle_gamma   90.00
#
_symmetry.space_group_name_H-M   'P 1'
#
loop_
_entity.id
_entity.type
_entity.pdbx_description
1 polymer ?
#
loop_
_entity_poly.entity_id
_entity_poly.type
_entity_poly.pdbx_seq_one_letter_code
_entity_poly.pdbx_strand_id
1 'polypeptide(L)'
;MNRILTISLLALFTAACAGGGQNNRSSGSELEPPPFANEPRNVDVDEYLEFLDELAVAIGEGVPRELNTREREQYRDADTRLRSILEPVSNVSELSDENQLTVFNLHQELQGIVVGDPENYLICSRRSTVGTHFKRTTCMPAGDFRRQQERNREALRNRLGPGPMPVLQTP
;
A
#
# COMPACT_ATOMS: atom_id res chain seq x y z
N MET A 1 69.35 2.80 -33.25
CA MET A 1 68.95 2.05 -32.03
C MET A 1 67.56 1.50 -32.31
N ASN A 2 67.45 0.27 -32.83
CA ASN A 2 67.16 -1.00 -32.11
C ASN A 2 65.85 -0.93 -31.31
N ARG A 3 64.83 -1.81 -31.35
CA ARG A 3 64.48 -3.11 -31.99
C ARG A 3 62.94 -3.28 -31.80
N ILE A 4 62.15 -3.72 -32.78
CA ILE A 4 61.52 -5.06 -32.92
C ILE A 4 60.96 -5.67 -31.61
N LEU A 5 59.63 -5.89 -31.47
CA LEU A 5 58.96 -7.23 -31.45
C LEU A 5 57.48 -7.18 -30.97
N THR A 6 56.65 -7.89 -31.74
CA THR A 6 55.32 -8.46 -31.49
C THR A 6 55.32 -9.57 -30.42
N ILE A 7 54.17 -9.88 -29.79
CA ILE A 7 53.64 -11.20 -29.30
C ILE A 7 52.27 -10.85 -28.65
N SER A 8 51.10 -11.09 -29.24
CA SER A 8 50.36 -12.35 -29.50
C SER A 8 49.96 -13.18 -28.27
N LEU A 9 48.69 -13.58 -28.24
CA LEU A 9 48.13 -14.84 -27.73
C LEU A 9 47.56 -14.98 -26.29
N LEU A 10 46.26 -15.30 -26.26
CA LEU A 10 45.53 -16.28 -25.43
C LEU A 10 45.71 -16.32 -23.90
N ALA A 11 44.58 -16.18 -23.18
CA ALA A 11 44.25 -17.09 -22.08
C ALA A 11 42.73 -17.21 -21.90
N LEU A 12 42.20 -18.34 -22.37
CA LEU A 12 40.92 -18.92 -21.96
C LEU A 12 40.96 -19.23 -20.47
N PHE A 13 39.96 -18.79 -19.71
CA PHE A 13 39.64 -19.36 -18.40
C PHE A 13 38.32 -20.12 -18.50
N THR A 14 38.42 -21.43 -18.69
CA THR A 14 37.38 -22.40 -18.35
C THR A 14 37.51 -22.75 -16.87
N ALA A 15 36.45 -22.56 -16.09
CA ALA A 15 36.28 -23.23 -14.81
C ALA A 15 34.92 -23.94 -14.80
N ALA A 16 35.00 -25.26 -14.68
CA ALA A 16 33.88 -26.17 -14.54
C ALA A 16 33.33 -26.14 -13.11
N CYS A 17 32.02 -26.14 -12.95
CA CYS A 17 31.36 -26.62 -11.74
C CYS A 17 30.41 -27.77 -12.12
N ALA A 18 30.79 -28.97 -11.70
CA ALA A 18 29.93 -30.13 -11.64
C ALA A 18 29.15 -30.12 -10.32
N GLY A 19 27.93 -30.63 -10.35
CA GLY A 19 27.28 -31.24 -9.18
C GLY A 19 26.14 -30.43 -8.54
N GLY A 20 24.98 -31.06 -8.47
CA GLY A 20 23.93 -30.70 -7.51
C GLY A 20 22.53 -30.62 -8.11
N GLY A 21 21.89 -31.77 -8.33
CA GLY A 21 20.45 -31.81 -8.51
C GLY A 21 19.75 -31.24 -7.27
N GLN A 22 18.94 -30.21 -7.46
CA GLN A 22 17.98 -29.76 -6.47
C GLN A 22 16.61 -29.69 -7.13
N ASN A 23 15.78 -30.64 -6.71
CA ASN A 23 14.33 -30.62 -6.86
C ASN A 23 13.81 -29.32 -6.23
N ASN A 24 13.63 -28.26 -7.01
CA ASN A 24 12.91 -27.10 -6.50
C ASN A 24 11.41 -27.30 -6.77
N ARG A 25 10.77 -27.89 -5.76
CA ARG A 25 9.33 -27.80 -5.53
C ARG A 25 8.94 -26.34 -5.76
N SER A 26 8.01 -26.13 -6.67
CA SER A 26 7.19 -24.92 -6.74
C SER A 26 6.40 -24.82 -5.45
N SER A 27 7.04 -24.32 -4.40
CA SER A 27 6.40 -23.77 -3.21
C SER A 27 5.59 -22.58 -3.70
N GLY A 28 4.28 -22.62 -3.41
CA GLY A 28 3.37 -21.53 -3.69
C GLY A 28 3.98 -20.22 -3.18
N SER A 29 3.96 -19.22 -4.06
CA SER A 29 4.32 -17.85 -3.75
C SER A 29 3.31 -17.32 -2.73
N GLU A 30 3.52 -17.65 -1.45
CA GLU A 30 2.96 -16.89 -0.34
C GLU A 30 3.63 -15.54 -0.44
N LEU A 31 2.92 -14.54 -0.96
CA LEU A 31 3.41 -13.17 -1.02
C LEU A 31 3.82 -12.79 0.40
N GLU A 32 5.13 -12.72 0.65
CA GLU A 32 5.65 -12.10 1.85
C GLU A 32 5.01 -10.71 1.94
N PRO A 33 4.45 -10.33 3.10
CA PRO A 33 3.87 -9.01 3.26
C PRO A 33 4.93 -7.98 2.91
N PRO A 34 4.56 -6.90 2.20
CA PRO A 34 5.53 -5.90 1.75
C PRO A 34 6.32 -5.38 2.96
N PRO A 35 7.59 -5.00 2.78
CA PRO A 35 8.57 -4.69 3.84
C PRO A 35 8.20 -3.51 4.77
N PHE A 36 6.98 -3.00 4.69
CA PHE A 36 6.39 -2.02 5.61
C PHE A 36 5.81 -2.65 6.88
N ALA A 37 5.82 -3.98 7.02
CA ALA A 37 5.14 -4.65 8.13
C ALA A 37 5.92 -4.65 9.46
N ASN A 38 7.24 -4.41 9.49
CA ASN A 38 8.08 -4.74 10.66
C ASN A 38 9.10 -3.69 11.10
N GLU A 39 9.12 -2.47 10.53
CA GLU A 39 10.05 -1.44 11.03
C GLU A 39 9.34 -0.08 11.04
N PRO A 40 9.17 0.55 12.22
CA PRO A 40 8.62 1.89 12.27
C PRO A 40 9.64 2.83 11.63
N ARG A 41 9.32 3.29 10.42
CA ARG A 41 9.86 4.57 9.96
C ARG A 41 9.31 5.59 10.95
N ASN A 42 10.16 6.02 11.88
CA ASN A 42 9.87 7.18 12.72
C ASN A 42 9.72 8.35 11.75
N VAL A 43 8.47 8.72 11.48
CA VAL A 43 8.14 9.90 10.68
C VAL A 43 7.80 10.98 11.69
N ASP A 44 8.58 12.05 11.67
CA ASP A 44 8.29 13.25 12.43
C ASP A 44 6.98 13.87 11.91
N VAL A 45 6.07 14.18 12.84
CA VAL A 45 4.74 14.65 12.47
C VAL A 45 4.81 16.06 11.89
N ASP A 46 5.68 16.92 12.40
CA ASP A 46 5.78 18.30 11.93
C ASP A 46 6.30 18.33 10.48
N GLU A 47 7.34 17.54 10.17
CA GLU A 47 7.84 17.36 8.79
C GLU A 47 6.75 16.82 7.86
N TYR A 48 5.95 15.87 8.34
CA TYR A 48 4.87 15.29 7.54
C TYR A 48 3.72 16.29 7.29
N LEU A 49 3.38 17.13 8.27
CA LEU A 49 2.37 18.18 8.11
C LEU A 49 2.84 19.26 7.14
N GLU A 50 4.12 19.63 7.18
CA GLU A 50 4.73 20.54 6.20
C GLU A 50 4.61 19.97 4.78
N PHE A 51 4.90 18.68 4.59
CA PHE A 51 4.67 18.00 3.32
C PHE A 51 3.20 18.07 2.85
N LEU A 52 2.24 17.88 3.77
CA LEU A 52 0.81 17.98 3.41
C LEU A 52 0.42 19.41 2.98
N ASP A 53 1.00 20.43 3.61
CA ASP A 53 0.78 21.84 3.23
C ASP A 53 1.35 22.14 1.83
N GLU A 54 2.58 21.70 1.55
CA GLU A 54 3.19 21.84 0.22
C GLU A 54 2.38 21.11 -0.85
N LEU A 55 1.90 19.90 -0.56
CA LEU A 55 1.08 19.12 -1.46
C LEU A 55 -0.26 19.83 -1.75
N ALA A 56 -0.88 20.43 -0.75
CA ALA A 56 -2.13 21.18 -0.91
C ALA A 56 -1.94 22.40 -1.82
N VAL A 57 -0.81 23.11 -1.71
CA VAL A 57 -0.44 24.21 -2.61
C VAL A 57 -0.27 23.70 -4.05
N ALA A 58 0.53 22.65 -4.25
CA ALA A 58 0.78 22.08 -5.58
C ALA A 58 -0.52 21.63 -6.27
N ILE A 59 -1.43 21.02 -5.51
CA ILE A 59 -2.78 20.64 -5.98
C ILE A 59 -3.62 21.86 -6.35
N GLY A 60 -3.52 22.94 -5.58
CA GLY A 60 -4.14 24.24 -5.89
C GLY A 60 -3.68 24.78 -7.25
N GLU A 61 -2.41 24.57 -7.58
CA GLU A 61 -1.77 24.94 -8.84
C GLU A 61 -2.00 23.93 -9.99
N GLY A 62 -2.64 22.79 -9.72
CA GLY A 62 -2.92 21.75 -10.71
C GLY A 62 -1.77 20.78 -10.97
N VAL A 63 -0.82 20.66 -10.04
CA VAL A 63 0.35 19.78 -10.11
C VAL A 63 0.20 18.65 -9.08
N PRO A 64 0.49 17.37 -9.42
CA PRO A 64 0.99 16.85 -10.69
C PRO A 64 -0.07 16.74 -11.80
N ARG A 65 -1.35 16.88 -11.45
CA ARG A 65 -2.47 16.92 -12.39
C ARG A 65 -3.61 17.75 -11.81
N GLU A 66 -4.52 18.17 -12.68
CA GLU A 66 -5.76 18.77 -12.23
C GLU A 66 -6.69 17.72 -11.61
N LEU A 67 -7.20 18.03 -10.42
CA LEU A 67 -8.23 17.25 -9.72
C LEU A 67 -9.60 17.82 -10.06
N ASN A 68 -10.55 16.93 -10.38
CA ASN A 68 -11.96 17.32 -10.52
C ASN A 68 -12.60 17.61 -9.14
N THR A 69 -13.80 18.17 -9.13
CA THR A 69 -14.49 18.58 -7.88
C THR A 69 -14.58 17.45 -6.85
N ARG A 70 -14.95 16.24 -7.30
CA ARG A 70 -15.09 15.07 -6.42
C ARG A 70 -13.74 14.65 -5.85
N GLU A 71 -12.69 14.64 -6.67
CA GLU A 71 -11.35 14.29 -6.23
C GLU A 71 -10.78 15.30 -5.24
N ARG A 72 -11.07 16.60 -5.42
CA ARG A 72 -10.70 17.65 -4.45
C ARG A 72 -11.41 17.48 -3.12
N GLU A 73 -12.69 17.12 -3.14
CA GLU A 73 -13.45 16.80 -1.93
C GLU A 73 -12.89 15.57 -1.20
N GLN A 74 -12.55 14.52 -1.95
CA GLN A 74 -11.93 13.30 -1.41
C GLN A 74 -10.55 13.60 -0.82
N TYR A 75 -9.72 14.38 -1.52
CA TYR A 75 -8.42 14.82 -1.01
C TYR A 75 -8.57 15.58 0.30
N ARG A 76 -9.49 16.57 0.36
CA ARG A 76 -9.72 17.38 1.56
C ARG A 76 -10.20 16.52 2.74
N ASP A 77 -11.08 15.55 2.50
CA ASP A 77 -11.53 14.64 3.56
C ASP A 77 -10.39 13.78 4.10
N ALA A 78 -9.57 13.20 3.21
CA ALA A 78 -8.42 12.39 3.60
C ALA A 78 -7.36 13.21 4.35
N ASP A 79 -7.03 14.42 3.88
CA ASP A 79 -6.11 15.35 4.54
C ASP A 79 -6.61 15.75 5.93
N THR A 80 -7.89 16.14 6.05
CA THR A 80 -8.51 16.50 7.35
C THR A 80 -8.43 15.36 8.35
N ARG A 81 -8.72 14.13 7.90
CA ARG A 81 -8.66 12.93 8.74
C ARG A 81 -7.23 12.60 9.15
N LEU A 82 -6.26 12.72 8.26
CA LEU A 82 -4.84 12.55 8.57
C LEU A 82 -4.41 13.51 9.67
N ARG A 83 -4.68 14.82 9.49
CA ARG A 83 -4.34 15.85 10.48
C ARG A 83 -4.97 15.57 11.83
N SER A 84 -6.24 15.16 11.88
CA SER A 84 -6.92 14.84 13.15
C SER A 84 -6.31 13.67 13.91
N ILE A 85 -5.71 12.70 13.21
CA ILE A 85 -5.07 11.54 13.83
C ILE A 85 -3.66 11.92 14.32
N LEU A 86 -3.00 12.85 13.63
CA LEU A 86 -1.62 13.25 13.89
C LEU A 86 -1.50 14.40 14.91
N GLU A 87 -2.52 15.25 15.05
CA GLU A 87 -2.57 16.37 16.01
C GLU A 87 -2.09 16.03 17.45
N PRO A 88 -2.43 14.88 18.06
CA PRO A 88 -2.06 14.60 19.44
C PRO A 88 -0.63 14.05 19.64
N VAL A 89 0.13 13.80 18.58
CA VAL A 89 1.44 13.10 18.65
C VAL A 89 2.54 13.85 17.91
N SER A 90 3.78 13.67 18.33
CA SER A 90 4.95 14.25 17.63
C SER A 90 5.59 13.25 16.67
N ASN A 91 5.34 11.96 16.86
CA ASN A 91 5.80 10.92 15.95
C ASN A 91 4.71 9.91 15.61
N VAL A 92 4.67 9.46 14.36
CA VAL A 92 3.74 8.40 13.93
C VAL A 92 3.92 7.10 14.74
N SER A 93 5.13 6.81 15.24
CA SER A 93 5.39 5.64 16.08
C SER A 93 4.68 5.67 17.44
N GLU A 94 4.24 6.84 17.91
CA GLU A 94 3.51 7.02 19.17
C GLU A 94 2.03 6.64 19.05
N LEU A 95 1.51 6.55 17.82
CA LEU A 95 0.15 6.12 17.56
C LEU A 95 -0.04 4.64 17.89
N SER A 96 -1.27 4.26 18.25
CA SER A 96 -1.65 2.86 18.31
C SER A 96 -1.47 2.19 16.94
N ASP A 97 -1.19 0.88 16.90
CA ASP A 97 -1.05 0.15 15.64
C ASP A 97 -2.25 0.33 14.68
N GLU A 98 -3.45 0.51 15.23
CA GLU A 98 -4.67 0.76 14.44
C GLU A 98 -4.65 2.15 13.81
N ASN A 99 -4.21 3.16 14.54
CA ASN A 99 -4.06 4.52 14.03
C ASN A 99 -2.89 4.61 13.04
N GLN A 100 -1.77 3.92 13.29
CA GLN A 100 -0.67 3.82 12.33
C GLN A 100 -1.14 3.20 11.00
N LEU A 101 -1.92 2.12 11.07
CA LEU A 101 -2.52 1.50 9.89
C LEU A 101 -3.49 2.45 9.17
N THR A 102 -4.24 3.24 9.93
CA THR A 102 -5.18 4.24 9.39
C THR A 102 -4.43 5.36 8.67
N VAL A 103 -3.37 5.91 9.26
CA VAL A 103 -2.48 6.89 8.64
C VAL A 103 -1.90 6.36 7.34
N PHE A 104 -1.38 5.12 7.36
CA PHE A 104 -0.86 4.48 6.15
C PHE A 104 -1.93 4.40 5.05
N ASN A 105 -3.12 3.90 5.37
CA ASN A 105 -4.20 3.77 4.39
C ASN A 105 -4.64 5.12 3.82
N LEU A 106 -4.73 6.16 4.67
CA LEU A 106 -5.09 7.51 4.23
C LEU A 106 -4.00 8.11 3.34
N HIS A 107 -2.72 7.87 3.64
CA HIS A 107 -1.63 8.31 2.77
C HIS A 107 -1.68 7.63 1.41
N GLN A 108 -1.94 6.32 1.37
CA GLN A 108 -2.14 5.60 0.11
C GLN A 108 -3.35 6.10 -0.67
N GLU A 109 -4.43 6.45 0.01
CA GLU A 109 -5.62 7.05 -0.60
C GLU A 109 -5.30 8.43 -1.20
N LEU A 110 -4.59 9.30 -0.46
CA LEU A 110 -4.10 10.58 -0.97
C LEU A 110 -3.25 10.38 -2.23
N GLN A 111 -2.30 9.44 -2.20
CA GLN A 111 -1.46 9.13 -3.36
C GLN A 111 -2.31 8.67 -4.56
N GLY A 112 -3.28 7.78 -4.34
CA GLY A 112 -4.18 7.30 -5.39
C GLY A 112 -5.01 8.42 -6.01
N ILE A 113 -5.51 9.34 -5.18
CA ILE A 113 -6.22 10.54 -5.63
C ILE A 113 -5.28 11.45 -6.43
N VAL A 114 -4.11 11.80 -5.90
CA VAL A 114 -3.19 12.74 -6.54
C VAL A 114 -2.64 12.20 -7.86
N VAL A 115 -2.25 10.92 -7.92
CA VAL A 115 -1.73 10.28 -9.13
C VAL A 115 -2.84 9.99 -10.16
N GLY A 116 -4.10 9.85 -9.72
CA GLY A 116 -5.21 9.46 -10.59
C GLY A 116 -5.26 7.94 -10.84
N ASP A 117 -4.74 7.16 -9.89
CA ASP A 117 -4.77 5.70 -9.93
C ASP A 117 -5.45 5.14 -8.67
N PRO A 118 -6.79 5.22 -8.59
CA PRO A 118 -7.52 4.80 -7.42
C PRO A 118 -7.62 3.27 -7.27
N GLU A 119 -7.13 2.47 -8.23
CA GLU A 119 -7.22 1.01 -8.15
C GLU A 119 -5.95 0.36 -7.62
N ASN A 120 -4.79 0.96 -7.86
CA ASN A 120 -3.50 0.33 -7.58
C ASN A 120 -2.88 0.72 -6.23
N TYR A 121 -3.41 1.72 -5.53
CA TYR A 121 -2.93 2.01 -4.18
C TYR A 121 -3.29 0.88 -3.21
N LEU A 122 -2.46 0.67 -2.19
CA LEU A 122 -2.62 -0.40 -1.23
C LEU A 122 -3.59 -0.02 -0.10
N ILE A 123 -4.44 -0.95 0.28
CA ILE A 123 -5.24 -0.90 1.50
C ILE A 123 -4.81 -2.06 2.40
N CYS A 124 -4.34 -1.73 3.59
CA CYS A 124 -3.93 -2.68 4.60
C CYS A 124 -5.01 -2.85 5.67
N SER A 125 -5.32 -4.09 6.01
CA SER A 125 -6.26 -4.43 7.09
C SER A 125 -5.63 -5.42 8.05
N ARG A 126 -5.92 -5.26 9.34
CA ARG A 126 -5.48 -6.22 10.35
C ARG A 126 -6.56 -7.28 10.55
N ARG A 127 -6.22 -8.54 10.27
CA ARG A 127 -7.15 -9.67 10.34
C ARG A 127 -6.63 -10.71 11.32
N SER A 128 -7.53 -11.26 12.14
CA SER A 128 -7.25 -12.45 12.95
C SER A 128 -7.62 -13.70 12.17
N THR A 129 -6.73 -14.68 12.15
CA THR A 129 -7.08 -16.01 11.62
C THR A 129 -7.99 -16.71 12.63
N VAL A 130 -9.15 -17.19 12.16
CA VAL A 130 -10.13 -17.90 13.01
C VAL A 130 -9.45 -19.07 13.73
N GLY A 131 -9.63 -19.14 15.05
CA GLY A 131 -8.99 -20.16 15.90
C GLY A 131 -7.61 -19.78 16.42
N THR A 132 -7.09 -18.57 16.12
CA THR A 132 -5.82 -18.07 16.66
C THR A 132 -5.99 -16.66 17.25
N HIS A 133 -5.23 -16.34 18.30
CA HIS A 133 -5.11 -14.97 18.81
C HIS A 133 -4.15 -14.10 17.99
N PHE A 134 -3.45 -14.69 17.02
CA PHE A 134 -2.44 -13.98 16.24
C PHE A 134 -3.11 -13.09 15.19
N LYS A 135 -2.78 -11.80 15.21
CA LYS A 135 -3.24 -10.83 14.21
C LYS A 135 -2.20 -10.71 13.12
N ARG A 136 -2.62 -10.82 11.85
CA ARG A 136 -1.77 -10.58 10.69
C ARG A 136 -2.26 -9.33 9.95
N THR A 137 -1.32 -8.52 9.48
CA THR A 137 -1.63 -7.41 8.58
C THR A 137 -1.61 -7.93 7.15
N THR A 138 -2.67 -7.68 6.40
CA THR A 138 -2.78 -8.06 4.98
C THR A 138 -3.09 -6.82 4.17
N CYS A 139 -2.23 -6.54 3.20
CA CYS A 139 -2.37 -5.44 2.25
C CYS A 139 -2.80 -5.97 0.89
N MET A 140 -3.70 -5.27 0.22
CA MET A 140 -4.13 -5.58 -1.14
C MET A 140 -4.45 -4.30 -1.92
N PRO A 141 -4.43 -4.32 -3.27
CA PRO A 141 -4.84 -3.16 -4.06
C PRO A 141 -6.28 -2.72 -3.75
N ALA A 142 -6.54 -1.43 -3.80
CA ALA A 142 -7.85 -0.85 -3.55
C ALA A 142 -8.93 -1.38 -4.50
N GLY A 143 -8.57 -1.63 -5.76
CA GLY A 143 -9.46 -2.28 -6.72
C GLY A 143 -9.85 -3.69 -6.30
N ASP A 144 -8.89 -4.50 -5.85
CA ASP A 144 -9.13 -5.86 -5.36
C ASP A 144 -9.95 -5.86 -4.08
N PHE A 145 -9.68 -4.92 -3.18
CA PHE A 145 -10.44 -4.74 -1.96
C PHE A 145 -11.91 -4.43 -2.25
N ARG A 146 -12.19 -3.50 -3.16
CA ARG A 146 -13.56 -3.16 -3.59
C ARG A 146 -14.26 -4.36 -4.22
N ARG A 147 -13.60 -5.05 -5.15
CA ARG A 147 -14.13 -6.30 -5.76
C ARG A 147 -14.40 -7.37 -4.71
N GLN A 148 -13.54 -7.52 -3.71
CA GLN A 148 -13.74 -8.46 -2.61
C GLN A 148 -14.97 -8.07 -1.76
N GLN A 149 -15.15 -6.79 -1.44
CA GLN A 149 -16.33 -6.33 -0.70
C GLN A 149 -17.62 -6.56 -1.48
N GLU A 150 -17.63 -6.27 -2.77
CA GLU A 150 -18.79 -6.47 -3.65
C GLU A 150 -19.18 -7.95 -3.72
N ARG A 151 -18.21 -8.84 -3.98
CA ARG A 151 -18.43 -10.29 -3.95
C ARG A 151 -18.97 -10.78 -2.62
N ASN A 152 -18.46 -10.25 -1.51
CA ASN A 152 -18.93 -10.62 -0.17
C ASN A 152 -20.37 -10.14 0.07
N ARG A 153 -20.70 -8.89 -0.30
CA ARG A 153 -22.06 -8.34 -0.22
C ARG A 153 -23.04 -9.15 -1.08
N GLU A 154 -22.64 -9.50 -2.30
CA GLU A 154 -23.46 -10.30 -3.20
C GLU A 154 -23.66 -11.73 -2.66
N ALA A 155 -22.62 -12.37 -2.14
CA ALA A 155 -22.72 -13.69 -1.53
C ALA A 155 -23.68 -13.68 -0.31
N LEU A 156 -23.62 -12.64 0.51
CA LEU A 156 -24.56 -12.46 1.63
C LEU A 156 -25.99 -12.24 1.11
N ARG A 157 -26.19 -11.37 0.12
CA ARG A 157 -27.51 -11.13 -0.50
C ARG A 157 -28.11 -12.40 -1.09
N ASN A 158 -27.30 -13.19 -1.80
CA ASN A 158 -27.74 -14.43 -2.44
C ASN A 158 -28.07 -15.54 -1.40
N ARG A 159 -27.41 -15.53 -0.24
CA ARG A 159 -27.69 -16.47 0.87
C ARG A 159 -28.88 -16.05 1.72
N LEU A 160 -29.10 -14.76 1.90
CA LEU A 160 -30.16 -14.22 2.76
C LEU A 160 -31.51 -14.06 2.01
N GLY A 161 -31.52 -14.22 0.68
CA GLY A 161 -32.69 -13.94 -0.16
C GLY A 161 -33.12 -12.47 -0.11
N PRO A 162 -34.12 -12.05 -0.91
CA PRO A 162 -34.78 -10.76 -0.68
C PRO A 162 -35.55 -10.84 0.64
N GLY A 163 -34.87 -10.56 1.75
CA GLY A 163 -35.53 -10.35 3.03
C GLY A 163 -36.55 -9.22 2.91
N PRO A 164 -37.68 -9.28 3.65
CA PRO A 164 -38.65 -8.18 3.63
C PRO A 164 -37.95 -6.89 4.06
N MET A 165 -37.91 -5.90 3.16
CA MET A 165 -37.42 -4.57 3.49
C MET A 165 -38.27 -4.02 4.64
N PRO A 166 -37.67 -3.50 5.73
CA PRO A 166 -38.43 -2.81 6.75
C PRO A 166 -39.08 -1.59 6.10
N VAL A 167 -40.41 -1.58 6.04
CA VAL A 167 -41.19 -0.39 5.69
C VAL A 167 -40.89 0.65 6.75
N LEU A 168 -40.17 1.71 6.36
CA LEU A 168 -40.06 2.93 7.15
C LEU A 168 -41.47 3.49 7.30
N GLN A 169 -42.10 3.23 8.46
CA GLN A 169 -43.31 3.94 8.85
C GLN A 169 -42.90 5.40 9.12
N THR A 170 -43.13 6.25 8.13
CA THR A 170 -43.12 7.70 8.31
C THR A 170 -44.31 8.10 9.18
N PRO A 171 -44.13 9.04 10.13
CA PRO A 171 -45.20 9.53 11.00
C PRO A 171 -46.27 10.32 10.25
#